data_AF-A0A524DWC9-F1
#
_entry.id   AF-A0A524DWC9-F1
#
_cell.length_a   1.000
_cell.length_b   1.000
_cell.length_c   1.000
_cell.angle_alpha   90.00
_cell.angle_beta   90.00
_cell.angle_gamma   90.00
#
_symmetry.space_group_name_H-M   'P 1'
#
loop_
_entity.id
_entity.type
_entity.pdbx_description
1 polymer ?
#
loop_
_entity_poly.entity_id
_entity_poly.type
_entity_poly.pdbx_seq_one_letter_code
_entity_poly.pdbx_strand_id
1 'polypeptide(L)'
;MKHTTHNLGRNEMQIRIVYDNIAEEGYEADWGFSCLVGDSLLFDTGKSLHILRHNLREMGVTTEPIRHLVFSHNHRDHTGGLGILEDLGDVEV
;
A
#
# COMPACT_ATOMS: atom_id res chain seq x y z
N MET A 1 4.91 -19.86 19.03
CA MET A 1 6.05 -19.87 18.08
C MET A 1 6.77 -18.53 18.25
N LYS A 2 8.11 -18.54 18.27
CA LYS A 2 8.90 -17.35 18.64
C LYS A 2 8.85 -16.34 17.50
N HIS A 3 8.23 -15.18 17.71
CA HIS A 3 8.36 -14.04 16.81
C HIS A 3 9.77 -13.47 16.98
N THR A 4 10.67 -13.87 16.09
CA THR A 4 12.03 -13.32 16.02
C THR A 4 11.94 -11.98 15.29
N THR A 5 11.93 -10.89 16.04
CA THR A 5 12.11 -9.54 15.48
C THR A 5 13.55 -9.43 14.96
N HIS A 6 13.71 -9.56 13.65
CA HIS A 6 14.97 -9.22 13.00
C HIS A 6 15.03 -7.71 12.88
N ASN A 7 15.94 -7.08 13.63
CA ASN A 7 16.42 -5.73 13.35
C ASN A 7 17.18 -5.81 12.01
N LEU A 8 16.47 -5.59 10.90
CA LEU A 8 17.08 -5.45 9.59
C LEU A 8 17.77 -4.10 9.54
N GLY A 9 19.09 -4.13 9.30
CA GLY A 9 19.87 -2.94 9.00
C GLY A 9 19.25 -2.16 7.84
N ARG A 10 19.44 -0.85 7.86
CA ARG A 10 18.74 0.19 7.08
C ARG A 10 18.92 0.17 5.55
N ASN A 11 19.16 -0.99 4.92
CA ASN A 11 19.55 -1.12 3.50
C ASN A 11 18.78 -2.17 2.67
N GLU A 12 17.76 -2.85 3.19
CA GLU A 12 16.97 -3.82 2.39
C GLU A 12 15.66 -3.18 1.92
N MET A 13 15.47 -3.13 0.59
CA MET A 13 14.24 -2.63 -0.01
C MET A 13 13.09 -3.60 0.29
N GLN A 14 12.04 -3.11 0.94
CA GLN A 14 10.84 -3.89 1.22
C GLN A 14 9.75 -3.59 0.20
N ILE A 15 8.97 -4.62 -0.16
CA ILE A 15 7.73 -4.47 -0.91
C ILE A 15 6.62 -5.03 -0.04
N ARG A 16 5.65 -4.19 0.31
CA ARG A 16 4.47 -4.58 1.11
C ARG A 16 3.26 -4.57 0.19
N ILE A 17 2.63 -5.72 0.02
CA ILE A 17 1.34 -5.79 -0.70
C ILE A 17 0.28 -5.25 0.27
N VAL A 18 -0.33 -4.12 -0.08
CA VAL A 18 -1.31 -3.42 0.77
C VAL A 18 -2.74 -3.62 0.27
N TYR A 19 -2.91 -4.21 -0.93
CA TYR A 19 -4.19 -4.57 -1.51
C TYR A 19 -3.99 -5.74 -2.47
N ASP A 20 -4.75 -6.81 -2.28
CA ASP A 20 -4.76 -7.99 -3.16
C ASP A 20 -6.14 -8.68 -3.06
N ASN A 21 -6.37 -9.61 -3.96
CA ASN A 21 -7.53 -10.50 -4.00
C ASN A 21 -7.57 -11.47 -2.81
N ILE A 22 -6.45 -11.64 -2.11
CA ILE A 22 -6.30 -12.50 -0.93
C ILE A 22 -5.58 -11.70 0.15
N ALA A 23 -6.03 -11.81 1.39
CA ALA A 23 -5.39 -11.13 2.52
C ALA A 23 -5.23 -12.07 3.71
N GLU A 24 -4.22 -11.78 4.53
CA GLU A 24 -4.02 -12.43 5.84
C GLU A 24 -5.09 -11.98 6.85
N GLU A 25 -5.24 -12.70 7.95
CA GLU A 25 -6.18 -12.34 9.02
C GLU A 25 -5.86 -10.95 9.59
N GLY A 26 -6.89 -10.10 9.71
CA GLY A 26 -6.74 -8.72 10.16
C GLY A 26 -6.63 -7.69 9.02
N TYR A 27 -6.62 -8.13 7.76
CA TYR A 27 -6.67 -7.25 6.59
C TYR A 27 -7.90 -7.55 5.72
N GLU A 28 -8.27 -6.60 4.86
CA GLU A 28 -9.39 -6.72 3.93
C GLU A 28 -8.89 -7.03 2.51
N ALA A 29 -9.58 -7.97 1.83
CA ALA A 29 -9.31 -8.35 0.45
C ALA A 29 -10.45 -7.91 -0.49
N ASP A 30 -10.11 -7.53 -1.72
CA ASP A 30 -11.06 -7.33 -2.83
C ASP A 30 -10.29 -7.46 -4.15
N TRP A 31 -11.00 -7.58 -5.27
CA TRP A 31 -10.40 -7.67 -6.59
C TRP A 31 -9.58 -6.40 -6.92
N GLY A 32 -8.26 -6.54 -7.01
CA GLY A 32 -7.33 -5.47 -7.38
C GLY A 32 -5.94 -5.65 -6.80
N PHE A 33 -5.09 -4.65 -7.03
CA PHE A 33 -3.71 -4.68 -6.55
C PHE A 33 -3.23 -3.31 -6.10
N SER A 34 -2.41 -3.31 -5.05
CA SER A 34 -1.57 -2.18 -4.66
C SER A 34 -0.42 -2.66 -3.78
N CYS A 35 0.76 -2.09 -3.96
CA CYS A 35 1.89 -2.33 -3.07
C CYS A 35 2.66 -1.04 -2.73
N LEU A 36 3.23 -1.01 -1.53
CA LEU A 36 4.14 0.02 -1.09
C LEU A 36 5.59 -0.49 -1.27
N VAL A 37 6.36 0.21 -2.08
CA VAL A 37 7.78 -0.07 -2.35
C VAL A 37 8.64 0.88 -1.52
N GLY A 38 9.46 0.32 -0.62
CA GLY A 38 10.11 1.09 0.43
C GLY A 38 9.06 1.77 1.30
N ASP A 39 9.25 3.05 1.60
CA ASP A 39 8.25 3.90 2.27
C ASP A 39 7.73 5.02 1.37
N SER A 40 8.25 5.15 0.13
CA SER A 40 8.11 6.36 -0.67
C SER A 40 7.29 6.21 -1.95
N LEU A 41 6.99 4.99 -2.39
CA LEU A 41 6.27 4.74 -3.65
C LEU A 41 5.08 3.83 -3.42
N LEU A 42 3.88 4.35 -3.68
CA LEU A 42 2.65 3.57 -3.77
C LEU A 42 2.43 3.18 -5.23
N PHE A 43 2.42 1.88 -5.50
CA PHE A 43 2.16 1.33 -6.83
C PHE A 43 0.72 0.80 -6.86
N ASP A 44 -0.09 1.33 -7.77
CA ASP A 44 -1.54 1.16 -7.85
C ASP A 44 -2.26 1.50 -6.52
N THR A 45 -3.59 1.44 -6.53
CA THR A 45 -4.43 1.86 -5.39
C THR A 45 -5.57 0.87 -5.10
N GLY A 46 -5.57 -0.28 -5.75
CA GLY A 46 -6.69 -1.22 -5.68
C GLY A 46 -7.98 -0.61 -6.22
N LYS A 47 -9.10 -1.25 -5.87
CA LYS A 47 -10.45 -0.85 -6.29
C LYS A 47 -11.16 0.04 -5.28
N SER A 48 -10.88 -0.14 -3.99
CA SER A 48 -11.61 0.48 -2.87
C SER A 48 -10.67 1.30 -2.00
N LEU A 49 -10.88 2.62 -1.96
CA LEU A 49 -10.16 3.51 -1.05
C LEU A 49 -10.31 3.11 0.42
N HIS A 50 -11.48 2.59 0.80
CA HIS A 50 -11.73 2.14 2.17
C HIS A 50 -10.80 0.99 2.57
N ILE A 51 -10.68 -0.03 1.71
CA ILE A 51 -9.84 -1.21 1.94
C ILE A 51 -8.36 -0.80 1.94
N LEU A 52 -7.95 0.04 0.99
CA LEU A 52 -6.58 0.56 0.93
C LEU A 52 -6.21 1.28 2.24
N ARG A 53 -7.05 2.21 2.70
CA ARG A 53 -6.84 2.94 3.98
C ARG A 53 -6.86 2.01 5.18
N HIS A 54 -7.75 1.03 5.19
CA HIS A 54 -7.82 0.01 6.24
C HIS A 54 -6.49 -0.73 6.34
N ASN A 55 -6.03 -1.33 5.24
CA ASN A 55 -4.85 -2.18 5.24
C ASN A 55 -3.58 -1.38 5.57
N LEU A 56 -3.41 -0.17 5.03
CA LEU A 56 -2.28 0.71 5.38
C LEU A 56 -2.24 0.99 6.88
N ARG A 57 -3.39 1.28 7.50
CA ARG A 57 -3.49 1.54 8.93
C ARG A 57 -3.16 0.30 9.76
N GLU A 58 -3.74 -0.86 9.44
CA GLU A 58 -3.48 -2.10 10.19
C GLU A 58 -2.02 -2.57 10.05
N MET A 59 -1.36 -2.25 8.93
CA MET A 59 0.08 -2.49 8.72
C MET A 59 0.99 -1.47 9.43
N GLY A 60 0.42 -0.45 10.08
CA GLY A 60 1.20 0.63 10.71
C GLY A 60 1.94 1.51 9.71
N VAL A 61 1.45 1.61 8.48
CA VAL A 61 2.02 2.46 7.43
C VAL A 61 1.54 3.89 7.60
N THR A 62 2.49 4.81 7.67
CA THR A 62 2.30 6.27 7.62
C THR A 62 2.32 6.72 6.15
N THR A 63 1.40 7.59 5.73
CA THR A 63 1.34 8.08 4.33
C THR A 63 2.31 9.23 4.05
N GLU A 64 2.76 9.94 5.08
CA GLU A 64 3.64 11.11 5.01
C GLU A 64 4.97 10.92 4.24
N PRO A 65 5.61 9.73 4.24
CA PRO A 65 6.82 9.49 3.46
C PRO A 65 6.56 9.19 1.99
N ILE A 66 5.32 8.91 1.57
CA ILE A 66 4.98 8.56 0.20
C ILE A 66 5.11 9.80 -0.69
N ARG A 67 5.91 9.70 -1.76
CA ARG A 67 6.21 10.79 -2.69
C ARG A 67 5.88 10.46 -4.14
N HIS A 68 5.73 9.18 -4.45
CA HIS A 68 5.47 8.71 -5.80
C HIS A 68 4.22 7.83 -5.81
N LEU A 69 3.34 8.05 -6.78
CA LEU A 69 2.17 7.22 -7.04
C LEU A 69 2.23 6.72 -8.47
N VAL A 70 2.48 5.43 -8.67
CA VAL A 70 2.60 4.85 -10.01
C VAL A 70 1.36 4.04 -10.34
N PHE A 71 0.78 4.25 -11.53
CA PHE A 71 -0.28 3.40 -12.05
C PHE A 71 0.26 2.45 -13.11
N SER A 72 0.00 1.15 -12.95
CA SER A 72 0.38 0.14 -13.92
C SER A 72 -0.41 0.27 -15.22
N HIS A 73 -1.72 0.48 -15.12
CA HIS A 73 -2.65 0.66 -16.24
C HIS A 73 -4.00 1.21 -15.77
N ASN A 74 -4.85 1.60 -16.72
CA ASN A 74 -6.12 2.27 -16.45
C ASN A 74 -7.31 1.30 -16.28
N HIS A 75 -7.21 0.35 -15.37
CA HIS A 75 -8.37 -0.42 -14.90
C HIS A 75 -8.75 -0.03 -13.47
N ARG A 76 -10.04 -0.14 -13.16
CA ARG A 76 -10.62 0.34 -11.89
C ARG A 76 -10.09 -0.39 -10.67
N ASP A 77 -9.63 -1.61 -10.83
CA ASP A 77 -9.02 -2.45 -9.81
C ASP A 77 -7.56 -2.08 -9.50
N HIS A 78 -7.02 -1.09 -10.21
CA HIS A 78 -5.71 -0.48 -9.98
C HIS A 78 -5.81 1.01 -9.66
N THR A 79 -6.81 1.72 -10.20
CA THR A 79 -6.97 3.17 -10.05
C THR A 79 -8.13 3.59 -9.14
N GLY A 80 -8.91 2.64 -8.62
CA GLY A 80 -10.15 2.90 -7.87
C GLY A 80 -9.93 3.57 -6.51
N GLY A 81 -8.75 3.39 -5.92
CA GLY A 81 -8.35 4.03 -4.66
C GLY A 81 -7.73 5.43 -4.83
N LEU A 82 -7.82 6.09 -5.99
CA LEU A 82 -7.20 7.40 -6.27
C LEU A 82 -7.51 8.49 -5.23
N GLY A 83 -8.63 8.40 -4.50
CA GLY A 83 -8.92 9.32 -3.39
C GLY A 83 -7.90 9.28 -2.24
N ILE A 84 -6.95 8.34 -2.25
CA ILE A 84 -5.79 8.30 -1.35
C ILE A 84 -4.95 9.57 -1.45
N LEU A 85 -5.02 10.31 -2.56
CA LEU A 85 -4.33 11.60 -2.73
C LEU A 85 -4.65 12.60 -1.61
N GLU A 86 -5.82 12.51 -0.98
CA GLU A 86 -6.18 13.33 0.18
C GLU A 86 -5.28 13.08 1.40
N ASP A 87 -4.63 11.91 1.47
CA ASP A 87 -3.80 11.46 2.59
C ASP A 87 -2.29 11.54 2.29
N LEU A 88 -1.89 11.58 1.01
CA LEU A 88 -0.47 11.52 0.60
C LEU A 88 0.22 12.91 0.55
N GLY A 89 -0.54 13.99 0.40
CA GLY A 89 0.01 15.33 0.17
C GLY A 89 0.56 15.51 -1.26
N ASP A 90 1.63 16.29 -1.41
CA ASP A 90 2.27 16.52 -2.72
C ASP A 90 3.02 15.26 -3.18
N VAL A 91 2.52 14.64 -4.26
CA VAL A 91 3.12 13.44 -4.87
C VAL A 91 3.38 13.64 -6.36
N GLU A 92 4.41 12.95 -6.86
CA GLU A 92 4.65 12.76 -8.28
C GLU A 92 3.84 11.53 -8.76
N VAL A 93 3.10 11.70 -9.86
CA VAL A 93 2.28 10.65 -10.49
C VAL A 93 2.86 10.25 -11.84
#